data_AF-R7AV81-F1
#
_entry.id   AF-R7AV81-F1
#
_cell.length_a   1.000
_cell.length_b   1.000
_cell.length_c   1.000
_cell.angle_alpha   90.00
_cell.angle_beta   90.00
_cell.angle_gamma   90.00
#
_symmetry.space_group_name_H-M   'P 1'
#
loop_
_entity.id
_entity.type
_entity.pdbx_description
1 polymer ?
#
loop_
_entity_poly.entity_id
_entity_poly.type
_entity_poly.pdbx_seq_one_letter_code
_entity_poly.pdbx_strand_id
1 'polypeptide(L)'
;MSSSLTRAVAYKMSSYFAKTELLSGVTTIRTVGGLDSFDTRLRDEIEAGAKIGPRILASNQGISVPGGHMAGSVAIAAATIPDALDHLEKSKEDKVDLIKLMITGGVMDAKEKGVPGELKMSPEMVRAVCEKAHA
;
A
#
# COMPACT_ATOMS: atom_id res chain seq x y z
N MET A 1 4.57 -1.80 14.09
CA MET A 1 5.57 -0.80 14.54
C MET A 1 5.15 -0.28 15.91
N SER A 2 5.92 -0.53 16.98
CA SER A 2 5.44 -0.42 18.37
C SER A 2 5.67 0.94 19.05
N SER A 3 6.35 1.91 18.42
CA SER A 3 6.61 3.22 19.04
C SER A 3 6.58 4.42 18.08
N SER A 4 6.33 5.60 18.62
CA SER A 4 6.38 6.87 17.86
C SER A 4 7.74 7.13 17.22
N LEU A 5 8.82 6.78 17.94
CA LEU A 5 10.20 6.91 17.44
C LEU A 5 10.43 6.03 16.21
N THR A 6 10.03 4.76 16.25
CA THR A 6 10.22 3.84 15.12
C THR A 6 9.43 4.28 13.89
N ARG A 7 8.19 4.77 14.07
CA ARG A 7 7.40 5.38 12.97
C ARG A 7 8.08 6.61 12.38
N ALA A 8 8.62 7.50 13.21
CA ALA A 8 9.30 8.71 12.73
C ALA A 8 10.56 8.38 11.90
N VAL A 9 11.34 7.39 12.33
CA VAL A 9 12.51 6.90 11.58
C VAL A 9 12.09 6.29 10.24
N ALA A 10 11.10 5.40 10.22
CA ALA A 10 10.59 4.78 8.99
C ALA A 10 10.04 5.82 8.00
N TYR A 11 9.35 6.84 8.50
CA TYR A 11 8.85 7.93 7.66
C TYR A 11 9.97 8.77 7.06
N LYS A 12 11.01 9.07 7.85
CA LYS A 12 12.20 9.78 7.37
C LYS A 12 12.93 8.99 6.27
N MET A 13 13.04 7.67 6.42
CA MET A 13 13.61 6.80 5.39
C MET A 13 12.78 6.82 4.10
N SER A 14 11.45 6.70 4.21
CA SER A 14 10.54 6.76 3.04
C SER A 14 10.68 8.09 2.28
N SER A 15 10.74 9.20 3.02
CA SER A 15 10.98 10.53 2.45
C SER A 15 12.33 10.65 1.75
N TYR A 16 13.37 10.05 2.33
CA TYR A 16 14.71 10.03 1.76
C TYR A 16 14.73 9.23 0.45
N PHE A 17 14.12 8.04 0.41
CA PHE A 17 14.05 7.23 -0.82
C PHE A 17 13.29 7.94 -1.94
N ALA A 18 12.15 8.58 -1.64
CA ALA A 18 11.45 9.38 -2.64
C ALA A 18 12.33 10.52 -3.19
N LYS A 19 13.07 11.23 -2.33
CA LYS A 19 14.03 12.25 -2.79
C LYS A 19 15.12 11.64 -3.67
N THR A 20 15.64 10.47 -3.32
CA THR A 20 16.66 9.77 -4.11
C THR A 20 16.13 9.38 -5.49
N GLU A 21 14.89 8.91 -5.59
CA GLU A 21 14.22 8.67 -6.89
C GLU A 21 14.14 9.96 -7.73
N LEU A 22 13.80 11.11 -7.13
CA LEU A 22 13.83 12.36 -7.89
C LEU A 22 15.23 12.69 -8.41
N LEU A 23 16.25 12.55 -7.56
CA LEU A 23 17.63 12.85 -7.91
C LEU A 23 18.22 11.85 -8.92
N SER A 24 17.61 10.67 -9.10
CA SER A 24 17.95 9.71 -10.16
C SER A 24 17.29 10.04 -11.50
N GLY A 25 16.37 11.02 -11.53
CA GLY A 25 15.63 11.43 -12.73
C GLY A 25 14.18 10.95 -12.79
N VAL A 26 13.70 10.20 -11.78
CA VAL A 26 12.30 9.77 -11.70
C VAL A 26 11.45 10.93 -11.20
N THR A 27 10.53 11.42 -12.04
CA THR A 27 9.69 12.59 -11.70
C THR A 27 8.30 12.21 -11.21
N THR A 28 7.89 10.94 -11.34
CA THR A 28 6.63 10.42 -10.81
C THR A 28 6.80 8.97 -10.39
N ILE A 29 6.29 8.63 -9.21
CA ILE A 29 6.22 7.24 -8.70
C ILE A 29 4.78 6.85 -8.38
N ARG A 30 4.51 5.55 -8.40
CA ARG A 30 3.25 4.97 -7.93
C ARG A 30 3.57 3.99 -6.81
N THR A 31 3.15 4.31 -5.58
CA THR A 31 3.32 3.39 -4.46
C THR A 31 2.23 2.31 -4.52
N VAL A 32 2.57 1.09 -4.13
CA VAL A 32 1.71 -0.11 -4.29
C VAL A 32 1.82 -1.04 -3.08
N GLY A 33 1.85 -0.46 -1.89
CA GLY A 33 2.10 -1.14 -0.62
C GLY A 33 2.99 -0.29 0.28
N GLY A 34 2.37 0.63 0.99
CA GLY A 34 3.01 1.54 1.94
C GLY A 34 2.86 1.11 3.40
N LEU A 35 3.56 1.81 4.28
CA LEU A 35 3.40 1.66 5.72
C LEU A 35 2.40 2.71 6.22
N ASP A 36 1.26 2.28 6.77
CA ASP A 36 0.24 3.20 7.30
C ASP A 36 -0.15 4.24 6.22
N SER A 37 -0.35 5.51 6.61
CA SER A 37 -0.65 6.62 5.71
C SER A 37 0.58 7.37 5.16
N PHE A 38 1.75 6.73 5.13
CA PHE A 38 3.00 7.42 4.79
C PHE A 38 3.03 7.94 3.35
N ASP A 39 2.43 7.21 2.42
CA ASP A 39 2.50 7.56 0.99
C ASP A 39 1.70 8.84 0.72
N THR A 40 0.45 8.91 1.19
CA THR A 40 -0.40 10.10 1.02
C THR A 40 0.16 11.29 1.79
N ARG A 41 0.68 11.08 3.00
CA ARG A 41 1.35 12.15 3.76
C ARG A 41 2.54 12.73 3.01
N LEU A 42 3.39 11.87 2.44
CA LEU A 42 4.58 12.32 1.71
C LEU A 42 4.21 13.00 0.39
N ARG A 43 3.21 12.47 -0.33
CA ARG A 43 2.62 13.12 -1.51
C ARG A 43 2.20 14.55 -1.18
N ASP A 44 1.38 14.73 -0.16
CA ASP A 44 0.81 16.02 0.21
C ASP A 44 1.91 17.00 0.67
N GLU A 45 2.92 16.53 1.43
CA GLU A 45 4.08 17.34 1.83
C GLU A 45 4.95 17.76 0.62
N ILE A 46 5.06 16.94 -0.42
CA ILE A 46 5.77 17.29 -1.67
C ILE A 46 4.94 18.27 -2.51
N GLU A 47 3.63 18.05 -2.64
CA GLU A 47 2.74 18.94 -3.39
C GLU A 47 2.64 20.34 -2.75
N ALA A 48 2.71 20.41 -1.42
CA ALA A 48 2.78 21.67 -0.67
C ALA A 48 4.19 22.32 -0.73
N GLY A 49 5.18 21.70 -1.36
CA GLY A 49 6.56 22.19 -1.43
C GLY A 49 7.34 22.09 -0.11
N ALA A 50 6.80 21.42 0.91
CA ALA A 50 7.47 21.22 2.19
C ALA A 50 8.60 20.16 2.11
N LYS A 51 8.54 19.28 1.11
CA LYS A 51 9.58 18.27 0.83
C LYS A 51 9.93 18.21 -0.64
N ILE A 52 11.18 17.77 -0.89
CA ILE A 52 11.69 17.49 -2.23
C ILE A 52 11.46 16.01 -2.54
N GLY A 53 10.75 15.71 -3.63
CA GLY A 53 10.54 14.37 -4.15
C GLY A 53 9.73 14.39 -5.46
N PRO A 54 9.53 13.23 -6.09
CA PRO A 54 8.71 13.11 -7.29
C PRO A 54 7.24 13.33 -6.97
N ARG A 55 6.40 13.51 -8.00
CA ARG A 55 4.96 13.34 -7.85
C ARG A 55 4.66 11.90 -7.40
N ILE A 56 3.71 11.72 -6.49
CA ILE A 56 3.36 10.41 -5.96
C ILE A 56 1.90 10.12 -6.27
N LEU A 57 1.64 8.96 -6.90
CA LEU A 57 0.32 8.31 -6.88
C LEU A 57 0.33 7.31 -5.71
N ALA A 58 -0.38 7.64 -4.65
CA ALA A 58 -0.28 6.96 -3.36
C ALA A 58 -1.35 5.87 -3.22
N SER A 59 -0.95 4.68 -2.76
CA SER A 59 -1.88 3.61 -2.37
C SER A 59 -2.03 3.42 -0.86
N ASN A 60 -1.07 3.89 -0.06
CA ASN A 60 -0.89 3.46 1.34
C ASN A 60 -0.87 1.92 1.42
N GLN A 61 -1.38 1.33 2.49
CA GLN A 61 -1.45 -0.12 2.68
C GLN A 61 -2.37 -0.78 1.64
N GLY A 62 -1.89 -1.85 1.02
CA GLY A 62 -2.72 -2.71 0.17
C GLY A 62 -3.72 -3.55 0.97
N ILE A 63 -4.54 -4.31 0.24
CA ILE A 63 -5.49 -5.28 0.80
C ILE A 63 -5.00 -6.68 0.43
N SER A 64 -4.78 -7.51 1.43
CA SER A 64 -4.50 -8.93 1.33
C SER A 64 -5.51 -9.70 2.19
N VAL A 65 -5.37 -11.02 2.25
CA VAL A 65 -6.14 -11.90 3.14
C VAL A 65 -5.25 -12.52 4.20
N PRO A 66 -5.78 -13.08 5.31
CA PRO A 66 -4.98 -13.86 6.25
C PRO A 66 -4.15 -14.95 5.55
N GLY A 67 -2.83 -14.94 5.80
CA GLY A 67 -1.89 -15.85 5.13
C GLY A 67 -1.59 -15.53 3.65
N GLY A 68 -2.11 -14.40 3.14
CA GLY A 68 -1.84 -13.89 1.80
C GLY A 68 -0.56 -13.06 1.73
N HIS A 69 -0.21 -12.61 0.51
CA HIS A 69 1.04 -11.88 0.29
C HIS A 69 1.07 -10.55 1.07
N MET A 70 2.17 -10.29 1.78
CA MET A 70 2.45 -9.10 2.58
C MET A 70 1.43 -8.80 3.70
N ALA A 71 0.54 -9.74 4.02
CA ALA A 71 -0.50 -9.57 5.04
C ALA A 71 0.11 -9.25 6.42
N GLY A 72 -0.29 -8.14 7.02
CA GLY A 72 0.23 -7.66 8.31
C GLY A 72 1.51 -6.81 8.22
N SER A 73 1.98 -6.50 7.00
CA SER A 73 3.10 -5.60 6.76
C SER A 73 2.67 -4.35 5.97
N VAL A 74 2.91 -4.33 4.65
CA VAL A 74 2.47 -3.27 3.73
C VAL A 74 1.06 -3.49 3.17
N ALA A 75 0.38 -4.54 3.63
CA ALA A 75 -1.02 -4.79 3.36
C ALA A 75 -1.75 -5.20 4.64
N ILE A 76 -3.03 -4.82 4.73
CA ILE A 76 -3.91 -5.36 5.76
C ILE A 76 -4.26 -6.82 5.45
N ALA A 77 -4.73 -7.55 6.46
CA ALA A 77 -5.24 -8.91 6.32
C ALA A 77 -6.77 -8.90 6.48
N ALA A 78 -7.50 -8.64 5.40
CA ALA A 78 -8.96 -8.65 5.38
C ALA A 78 -9.48 -10.10 5.38
N ALA A 79 -10.16 -10.51 6.45
CA ALA A 79 -10.69 -11.87 6.55
C ALA A 79 -12.00 -12.04 5.76
N THR A 80 -12.75 -10.94 5.59
CA THR A 80 -14.07 -10.92 4.94
C THR A 80 -14.20 -9.76 3.95
N ILE A 81 -15.20 -9.84 3.06
CA ILE A 81 -15.52 -8.75 2.12
C ILE A 81 -15.81 -7.44 2.87
N PRO A 82 -16.64 -7.42 3.94
CA PRO A 82 -16.79 -6.23 4.77
C PRO A 82 -15.47 -5.63 5.26
N ASP A 83 -14.53 -6.44 5.78
CA ASP A 83 -13.24 -5.92 6.24
C ASP A 83 -12.45 -5.21 5.13
N ALA A 84 -12.50 -5.76 3.91
CA ALA A 84 -11.85 -5.18 2.74
C ALA A 84 -12.52 -3.87 2.30
N LEU A 85 -13.85 -3.78 2.39
CA LEU A 85 -14.61 -2.58 2.08
C LEU A 85 -14.45 -1.49 3.14
N ASP A 86 -14.35 -1.85 4.42
CA ASP A 86 -14.07 -0.90 5.50
C ASP A 86 -12.69 -0.25 5.32
N HIS A 87 -11.69 -1.04 4.91
CA HIS A 87 -10.37 -0.49 4.57
C HIS A 87 -10.41 0.40 3.32
N LEU A 88 -11.29 0.10 2.37
CA LEU A 88 -11.48 0.96 1.20
C LEU A 88 -12.07 2.32 1.58
N GLU A 89 -13.02 2.37 2.51
CA GLU A 89 -13.55 3.63 3.04
C GLU A 89 -12.45 4.41 3.79
N LYS A 90 -11.64 3.75 4.63
CA LYS A 90 -10.48 4.39 5.25
C LYS A 90 -9.49 4.95 4.20
N SER A 91 -9.21 4.18 3.16
CA SER A 91 -8.31 4.60 2.08
C SER A 91 -8.85 5.85 1.36
N LYS A 92 -10.18 5.94 1.22
CA LYS A 92 -10.86 7.13 0.68
C LYS A 92 -10.73 8.35 1.61
N GLU A 93 -10.87 8.17 2.93
CA GLU A 93 -10.63 9.23 3.92
C GLU A 93 -9.19 9.75 3.85
N ASP A 94 -8.23 8.83 3.69
CA ASP A 94 -6.80 9.14 3.49
C ASP A 94 -6.49 9.72 2.10
N LYS A 95 -7.50 9.81 1.21
CA LYS A 95 -7.41 10.33 -0.16
C LYS A 95 -6.34 9.64 -0.99
N VAL A 96 -6.28 8.31 -0.96
CA VAL A 96 -5.39 7.54 -1.84
C VAL A 96 -5.77 7.74 -3.32
N ASP A 97 -4.80 7.59 -4.22
CA ASP A 97 -5.00 7.69 -5.66
C ASP A 97 -5.35 6.32 -6.31
N LEU A 98 -5.03 5.22 -5.63
CA LEU A 98 -5.28 3.86 -6.13
C LEU A 98 -5.43 2.85 -4.99
N ILE A 99 -6.00 1.68 -5.33
CA ILE A 99 -6.13 0.53 -4.44
C ILE A 99 -5.27 -0.61 -4.97
N LYS A 100 -4.51 -1.25 -4.07
CA LYS A 100 -3.68 -2.42 -4.38
C LYS A 100 -4.25 -3.68 -3.74
N LEU A 101 -4.66 -4.64 -4.56
CA LEU A 101 -5.02 -5.99 -4.13
C LEU A 101 -3.82 -6.95 -4.25
N MET A 102 -3.62 -7.75 -3.22
CA MET A 102 -2.67 -8.87 -3.17
C MET A 102 -3.44 -10.18 -3.31
N ILE A 103 -3.70 -10.58 -4.56
CA ILE A 103 -4.68 -11.62 -4.90
C ILE A 103 -4.12 -13.04 -4.72
N THR A 104 -2.83 -13.22 -5.00
CA THR A 104 -2.13 -14.49 -4.92
C THR A 104 -1.15 -14.51 -3.75
N GLY A 105 -0.48 -15.65 -3.55
CA GLY A 105 0.79 -15.67 -2.84
C GLY A 105 1.82 -14.75 -3.51
N GLY A 106 2.93 -14.48 -2.82
CA GLY A 106 4.02 -13.69 -3.38
C GLY A 106 5.34 -14.43 -3.30
N VAL A 107 6.26 -14.07 -4.20
CA VAL A 107 7.62 -14.65 -4.24
C VAL A 107 8.36 -14.39 -2.93
N MET A 108 8.17 -13.22 -2.32
CA MET A 108 8.84 -12.85 -1.07
C MET A 108 8.32 -13.62 0.15
N ASP A 109 7.12 -14.20 0.09
CA ASP A 109 6.50 -14.93 1.21
C ASP A 109 6.51 -16.45 1.00
N ALA A 110 6.98 -16.91 -0.17
CA ALA A 110 6.94 -18.32 -0.52
C ALA A 110 7.96 -19.12 0.30
N LYS A 111 7.44 -20.11 1.03
CA LYS A 111 8.26 -21.11 1.73
C LYS A 111 8.62 -22.29 0.83
N GLU A 112 7.87 -22.47 -0.26
CA GLU A 112 7.98 -23.59 -1.18
C GLU A 112 7.68 -23.15 -2.63
N LYS A 113 8.14 -23.93 -3.60
CA LYS A 113 7.92 -23.67 -5.03
C LYS A 113 6.43 -23.82 -5.37
N GLY A 114 5.87 -22.84 -6.08
CA GLY A 114 4.47 -22.86 -6.55
C GLY A 114 3.51 -21.98 -5.73
N VAL A 115 3.86 -21.66 -4.48
CA VAL A 115 3.05 -20.79 -3.59
C VAL A 115 2.79 -19.38 -4.16
N PRO A 116 3.72 -18.71 -4.87
CA PRO A 116 3.47 -17.37 -5.41
C PRO A 116 2.30 -17.30 -6.41
N GLY A 117 2.01 -18.38 -7.11
CA GLY A 117 0.91 -18.41 -8.10
C GLY A 117 -0.44 -18.83 -7.50
N GLU A 118 -0.45 -19.26 -6.24
CA GLU A 118 -1.66 -19.76 -5.59
C GLU A 118 -2.63 -18.61 -5.33
N LEU A 119 -3.88 -18.78 -5.75
CA LEU A 119 -4.95 -17.83 -5.47
C LEU A 119 -5.23 -17.82 -3.96
N LYS A 120 -5.13 -16.66 -3.32
CA LYS A 120 -5.40 -16.49 -1.88
C LYS A 120 -6.69 -15.74 -1.63
N MET A 121 -6.94 -14.69 -2.42
CA MET A 121 -8.15 -13.87 -2.33
C MET A 121 -9.26 -14.46 -3.20
N SER A 122 -10.48 -14.55 -2.68
CA SER A 122 -11.61 -15.08 -3.46
C SER A 122 -12.00 -14.10 -4.59
N PRO A 123 -12.41 -14.60 -5.77
CA PRO A 123 -12.86 -13.75 -6.87
C PRO A 123 -14.01 -12.80 -6.49
N GLU A 124 -14.89 -13.22 -5.58
CA GLU A 124 -16.02 -12.41 -5.10
C GLU A 124 -15.53 -11.19 -4.32
N MET A 125 -14.49 -11.36 -3.48
CA MET A 125 -13.86 -10.25 -2.77
C MET A 125 -13.16 -9.30 -3.73
N VAL A 126 -12.38 -9.84 -4.68
CA VAL A 126 -11.71 -9.03 -5.72
C VAL A 126 -12.73 -8.18 -6.46
N ARG A 127 -13.83 -8.80 -6.90
CA ARG A 127 -14.90 -8.11 -7.62
C ARG A 127 -15.53 -7.01 -6.78
N ALA A 128 -15.92 -7.31 -5.54
CA ALA A 128 -16.58 -6.34 -4.65
C ALA A 128 -15.69 -5.10 -4.40
N VAL A 129 -14.39 -5.31 -4.14
CA VAL A 129 -13.44 -4.20 -3.94
C VAL A 129 -13.25 -3.40 -5.22
N CYS A 130 -13.09 -4.05 -6.37
CA CYS A 130 -12.94 -3.36 -7.66
C CYS A 130 -14.17 -2.54 -8.04
N GLU A 131 -15.38 -3.09 -7.89
CA GLU A 131 -16.62 -2.38 -8.19
C GLU A 131 -16.77 -1.14 -7.30
N LYS A 132 -16.51 -1.27 -6.00
CA LYS A 132 -16.58 -0.15 -5.07
C LYS A 132 -15.49 0.90 -5.29
N ALA A 133 -14.27 0.49 -5.67
CA ALA A 133 -13.16 1.42 -5.90
C ALA A 133 -13.31 2.24 -7.20
N HIS A 134 -14.05 1.74 -8.19
CA HIS A 134 -14.30 2.44 -9.46
C HIS A 134 -15.61 3.24 -9.50
N ALA A 135 -16.44 3.16 -8.46
CA ALA A 135 -17.70 3.88 -8.34
C ALA A 135 -17.51 5.34 -7.90
#